data_AF-W7YI42-F1
#
_entry.id   AF-W7YI42-F1
#
_cell.length_a   1.000
_cell.length_b   1.000
_cell.length_c   1.000
_cell.angle_alpha   90.00
_cell.angle_beta   90.00
_cell.angle_gamma   90.00
#
_symmetry.space_group_name_H-M   'P 1'
#
loop_
_entity.id
_entity.type
_entity.pdbx_description
1 polymer ?
#
loop_
_entity_poly.entity_id
_entity_poly.type
_entity_poly.pdbx_seq_one_letter_code
_entity_poly.pdbx_strand_id
1 'polypeptide(L)'
;MQDDFSFFGFFYSNFSMKVVSKILTGGDIINHNEVVQISNAYLLPLVSELYGLEGYKIKQIPAHDGGRNVVYSCEKEGADAKILRIAFLNDRSREDFLGELEYVRYLFEHGGSVSNVVSSQKGNLLEEINHNNLLFCLPV
;
A
#
# COMPACT_ATOMS: atom_id res chain seq x y z
N MET A 1 -13.49 25.57 -14.16
CA MET A 1 -13.00 24.51 -13.24
C MET A 1 -12.76 23.25 -14.08
N GLN A 2 -11.73 23.26 -14.94
CA GLN A 2 -11.42 22.15 -15.85
C GLN A 2 -9.90 21.94 -16.06
N ASP A 3 -9.04 22.63 -15.29
CA ASP A 3 -7.60 22.70 -15.59
C ASP A 3 -6.70 21.93 -14.60
N ASP A 4 -7.23 21.47 -13.46
CA ASP A 4 -6.41 20.75 -12.47
C ASP A 4 -6.22 19.25 -12.84
N PHE A 5 -7.21 18.64 -13.50
CA PHE A 5 -7.13 17.23 -13.90
C PHE A 5 -6.16 16.98 -15.05
N SER A 6 -6.02 17.93 -15.98
CA SER A 6 -5.07 17.81 -17.10
C SER A 6 -3.63 18.00 -16.63
N PHE A 7 -3.39 18.92 -15.68
CA PHE A 7 -2.08 19.13 -15.08
C PHE A 7 -1.63 17.92 -14.23
N PHE A 8 -2.52 17.38 -13.39
CA PHE A 8 -2.23 16.16 -12.63
C PHE A 8 -1.99 14.96 -13.55
N GLY A 9 -2.81 14.79 -14.58
CA GLY A 9 -2.66 13.71 -15.57
C GLY A 9 -1.34 13.80 -16.34
N PHE A 10 -0.93 14.99 -16.76
CA PHE A 10 0.33 15.22 -17.47
C PHE A 10 1.55 15.09 -16.56
N PHE A 11 1.47 15.54 -15.31
CA PHE A 11 2.54 15.36 -14.34
C PHE A 11 2.70 13.89 -13.96
N TYR A 12 1.59 13.18 -13.74
CA TYR A 12 1.57 11.76 -13.44
C TYR A 12 2.11 10.93 -14.62
N SER A 13 1.72 11.23 -15.86
CA SER A 13 2.24 10.52 -17.03
C SER A 13 3.74 10.72 -17.19
N ASN A 14 4.25 11.95 -17.01
CA ASN A 14 5.68 12.22 -17.08
C ASN A 14 6.47 11.60 -15.92
N PHE A 15 5.90 11.58 -14.71
CA PHE A 15 6.51 10.93 -13.55
C PHE A 15 6.56 9.41 -13.73
N SER A 16 5.43 8.81 -14.12
CA SER A 16 5.31 7.39 -14.45
C SER A 16 6.31 6.98 -15.54
N MET A 17 6.44 7.78 -16.61
CA MET A 17 7.40 7.51 -17.68
C MET A 17 8.86 7.61 -17.21
N LYS A 18 9.18 8.54 -16.31
CA LYS A 18 10.53 8.64 -15.71
C LYS A 18 10.84 7.44 -14.82
N VAL A 19 9.89 6.98 -14.02
CA VAL A 19 10.05 5.79 -13.17
C VAL A 19 10.21 4.52 -14.02
N VAL A 20 9.34 4.33 -15.03
CA VAL A 20 9.44 3.21 -15.98
C VAL A 20 10.77 3.23 -16.72
N SER A 21 11.22 4.40 -17.19
CA SER A 21 12.52 4.55 -17.85
C SER A 21 13.68 4.13 -16.93
N LYS A 22 13.67 4.51 -15.64
CA LYS A 22 14.72 4.10 -14.69
C LYS A 22 14.76 2.58 -14.50
N ILE A 23 13.60 1.95 -14.30
CA ILE A 23 13.46 0.49 -14.12
C ILE A 23 13.97 -0.26 -15.36
N LEU A 24 13.58 0.17 -16.57
CA LEU A 24 14.00 -0.45 -17.81
C LEU A 24 15.49 -0.27 -18.12
N THR A 25 16.14 0.76 -17.56
CA THR A 25 17.59 1.01 -17.71
C THR A 25 18.46 0.29 -16.67
N GLY A 26 17.88 -0.56 -15.81
CA GLY A 26 18.62 -1.28 -14.76
C GLY A 26 19.17 -0.37 -13.66
N GLY A 27 18.63 0.85 -13.55
CA GLY A 27 19.08 1.89 -12.62
C GLY A 27 18.10 2.08 -11.47
N ASP A 28 18.51 1.58 -10.31
CA ASP A 28 18.06 1.88 -8.95
C ASP A 28 16.60 1.57 -8.52
N ILE A 29 16.57 0.86 -7.40
CA ILE A 29 15.45 0.51 -6.51
C ILE A 29 14.54 1.73 -6.31
N ILE A 30 13.23 1.56 -6.55
CA ILE A 30 12.23 2.61 -6.26
C ILE A 30 12.37 3.09 -4.80
N ASN A 31 12.42 4.40 -4.58
CA ASN A 31 12.57 4.94 -3.23
C ASN A 31 11.22 5.22 -2.55
N HIS A 32 11.26 5.37 -1.23
CA HIS A 32 10.07 5.59 -0.41
C HIS A 32 9.17 6.75 -0.90
N ASN A 33 9.75 7.88 -1.31
CA ASN A 33 8.98 9.03 -1.76
C ASN A 33 8.29 8.78 -3.11
N GLU A 34 8.93 8.05 -4.02
CA GLU A 34 8.31 7.63 -5.28
C GLU A 34 7.12 6.70 -5.00
N VAL A 35 7.25 5.76 -4.04
CA VAL A 35 6.15 4.88 -3.63
C VAL A 35 5.01 5.68 -2.99
N VAL A 36 5.28 6.67 -2.16
CA VAL A 36 4.24 7.55 -1.58
C VAL A 36 3.45 8.28 -2.67
N GLN A 37 4.13 8.77 -3.71
CA GLN A 37 3.47 9.44 -4.84
C GLN A 37 2.58 8.47 -5.64
N ILE A 38 3.09 7.27 -5.95
CA ILE A 38 2.30 6.21 -6.59
C ILE A 38 1.12 5.81 -5.69
N SER A 39 1.35 5.72 -4.39
CA SER A 39 0.32 5.34 -3.42
C SER A 39 -0.82 6.34 -3.43
N ASN A 40 -0.52 7.63 -3.27
CA ASN A 40 -1.54 8.68 -3.21
C ASN A 40 -2.32 8.81 -4.54
N ALA A 41 -1.65 8.64 -5.67
CA ALA A 41 -2.26 8.82 -6.99
C ALA A 41 -3.03 7.58 -7.49
N TYR A 42 -2.60 6.37 -7.09
CA TYR A 42 -3.10 5.12 -7.68
C TYR A 42 -3.46 4.04 -6.66
N LEU A 43 -2.59 3.74 -5.68
CA LEU A 43 -2.86 2.61 -4.77
C LEU A 43 -3.97 2.93 -3.77
N LEU A 44 -4.00 4.10 -3.15
CA LEU A 44 -4.99 4.42 -2.11
C LEU A 44 -6.45 4.34 -2.60
N PRO A 45 -6.81 4.86 -3.79
CA PRO A 45 -8.15 4.65 -4.35
C PRO A 45 -8.49 3.16 -4.52
N LEU A 46 -7.57 2.39 -5.10
CA LEU A 46 -7.76 0.96 -5.38
C LEU A 46 -7.88 0.13 -4.07
N VAL A 47 -7.04 0.43 -3.09
CA VAL A 47 -7.07 -0.23 -1.78
C VAL A 47 -8.33 0.12 -1.01
N SER A 48 -8.81 1.35 -1.15
CA SER A 48 -10.07 1.74 -0.51
C SER A 48 -11.22 0.87 -0.98
N GLU A 49 -11.30 0.58 -2.27
CA GLU A 49 -12.29 -0.35 -2.83
C GLU A 49 -12.03 -1.80 -2.36
N LEU A 50 -10.79 -2.28 -2.46
CA LEU A 50 -10.43 -3.67 -2.09
C LEU A 50 -10.72 -4.01 -0.63
N TYR A 51 -10.61 -3.04 0.28
CA TYR A 51 -10.78 -3.25 1.72
C TYR A 51 -12.02 -2.56 2.32
N GLY A 52 -12.86 -1.93 1.48
CA GLY A 52 -14.07 -1.24 1.95
C GLY A 52 -13.77 -0.07 2.89
N LEU A 53 -12.79 0.76 2.53
CA LEU A 53 -12.36 1.91 3.31
C LEU A 53 -13.13 3.18 2.92
N GLU A 54 -14.34 3.07 2.36
CA GLU A 54 -15.13 4.23 1.97
C GLU A 54 -15.49 5.10 3.19
N GLY A 55 -15.17 6.38 3.08
CA GLY A 55 -15.35 7.36 4.15
C GLY A 55 -14.31 7.28 5.26
N TYR A 56 -13.30 6.41 5.15
CA TYR A 56 -12.12 6.49 6.02
C TYR A 56 -11.24 7.68 5.62
N LYS A 57 -10.75 8.41 6.62
CA LYS A 57 -9.67 9.37 6.46
C LYS A 57 -8.34 8.62 6.48
N ILE A 58 -7.66 8.61 5.34
CA ILE A 58 -6.35 7.96 5.19
C ILE A 58 -5.24 9.00 5.40
N LYS A 59 -4.31 8.75 6.32
CA LYS A 59 -3.18 9.62 6.62
C LYS A 59 -1.88 8.82 6.57
N GLN A 60 -0.87 9.36 5.91
CA GLN A 60 0.45 8.75 5.92
C GLN A 60 1.05 8.84 7.33
N ILE A 61 1.61 7.72 7.80
CA ILE A 61 2.47 7.70 8.98
C ILE A 61 3.90 8.01 8.51
N PRO A 62 4.58 9.02 9.08
CA PRO A 62 5.94 9.37 8.68
C PRO A 62 6.88 8.16 8.74
N ALA A 63 7.76 8.06 7.76
CA ALA A 63 8.80 7.05 7.77
C ALA A 63 9.70 7.22 9.00
N HIS A 64 10.21 6.11 9.51
CA HIS A 64 11.25 6.07 10.54
C HIS A 64 12.47 5.35 9.98
N ASP A 65 13.63 5.56 10.60
CA ASP A 65 14.87 4.89 10.21
C ASP A 65 14.70 3.37 10.22
N GLY A 66 14.99 2.72 9.08
CA GLY A 66 14.79 1.29 8.88
C GLY A 66 13.40 0.86 8.42
N GLY A 67 12.47 1.80 8.22
CA GLY A 67 11.13 1.52 7.69
C GLY A 67 11.17 0.94 6.26
N ARG A 68 10.65 -0.29 6.10
CA ARG A 68 10.64 -1.03 4.82
C ARG A 68 9.32 -0.93 4.04
N ASN A 69 8.32 -0.26 4.61
CA ASN A 69 6.97 -0.13 4.03
C ASN A 69 6.54 1.34 4.07
N VAL A 70 5.71 1.76 3.13
CA VAL A 70 4.91 2.99 3.30
C VAL A 70 3.69 2.61 4.14
N VAL A 71 3.41 3.37 5.20
CA VAL A 71 2.34 3.03 6.15
C VAL A 71 1.32 4.16 6.23
N TYR A 72 0.05 3.80 6.30
CA TYR A 72 -1.07 4.73 6.45
C TYR A 72 -1.97 4.32 7.60
N SER A 73 -2.45 5.30 8.38
CA SER A 73 -3.60 5.10 9.27
C SER A 73 -4.89 5.39 8.50
N CYS A 74 -5.87 4.52 8.67
CA CYS A 74 -7.22 4.69 8.13
C CYS A 74 -8.17 4.82 9.31
N GLU A 75 -8.76 6.01 9.49
CA GLU A 75 -9.66 6.32 10.61
C GLU A 75 -11.06 6.72 10.12
N LYS A 76 -12.10 6.20 10.76
CA LYS A 76 -13.51 6.59 10.50
C LYS A 76 -14.25 6.67 11.82
N GLU A 77 -15.07 7.70 11.99
CA GLU A 77 -15.86 7.87 13.21
C GLU A 77 -16.80 6.68 13.42
N GLY A 78 -16.83 6.14 14.64
CA GLY A 78 -17.65 4.97 14.99
C GLY A 78 -17.15 3.63 14.45
N ALA A 79 -15.95 3.57 13.86
CA ALA A 79 -15.35 2.33 13.38
C ALA A 79 -13.89 2.18 13.83
N ASP A 80 -13.43 0.94 13.92
CA ASP A 80 -12.05 0.67 14.31
C ASP A 80 -11.06 1.21 13.27
N ALA A 81 -10.01 1.86 13.78
CA ALA A 81 -8.88 2.32 12.98
C ALA A 81 -8.11 1.13 12.39
N LYS A 82 -7.61 1.31 11.17
CA LYS A 82 -6.87 0.28 10.43
C LYS A 82 -5.49 0.80 10.02
N ILE A 83 -4.53 -0.10 9.86
CA ILE A 83 -3.18 0.24 9.43
C ILE A 83 -2.91 -0.42 8.08
N LEU A 84 -2.86 0.39 7.03
CA LEU A 84 -2.47 -0.08 5.70
C LEU A 84 -0.95 -0.05 5.58
N ARG A 85 -0.35 -1.18 5.21
CA ARG A 85 1.08 -1.28 4.89
C ARG A 85 1.24 -1.54 3.40
N ILE A 86 2.16 -0.82 2.77
CA ILE A 86 2.52 -0.98 1.36
C ILE A 86 3.98 -1.40 1.30
N ALA A 87 4.20 -2.68 1.03
CA ALA A 87 5.53 -3.21 0.76
C ALA A 87 5.86 -3.07 -0.73
N PHE A 88 7.07 -2.61 -1.02
CA PHE A 88 7.54 -2.32 -2.38
C PHE A 88 8.97 -2.84 -2.65
N LEU A 89 9.62 -3.38 -1.63
CA LEU A 89 10.93 -3.99 -1.74
C LEU A 89 10.77 -5.46 -2.14
N ASN A 90 11.61 -5.94 -3.05
CA ASN A 90 11.64 -7.35 -3.46
C ASN A 90 12.50 -8.19 -2.51
N ASP A 91 12.44 -7.88 -1.22
CA ASP A 91 13.27 -8.47 -0.17
C ASP A 91 12.59 -9.63 0.55
N ARG A 92 11.31 -9.86 0.23
CA ARG A 92 10.43 -10.86 0.82
C ARG A 92 9.58 -11.48 -0.28
N SER A 93 9.39 -12.78 -0.18
CA SER A 93 8.46 -13.52 -1.02
C SER A 93 7.01 -13.29 -0.57
N ARG A 94 6.06 -13.64 -1.42
CA ARG A 94 4.63 -13.66 -1.08
C ARG A 94 4.37 -14.56 0.13
N GLU A 95 5.04 -15.69 0.19
CA GLU A 95 4.92 -16.69 1.26
C GLU A 95 5.40 -16.14 2.60
N ASP A 96 6.45 -15.31 2.61
CA ASP A 96 6.91 -14.63 3.83
C ASP A 96 5.83 -13.69 4.40
N PHE A 97 5.14 -12.94 3.54
CA PHE A 97 4.03 -12.09 3.95
C PHE A 97 2.85 -12.92 4.47
N LEU A 98 2.44 -13.95 3.73
CA LEU A 98 1.32 -14.80 4.15
C LEU A 98 1.61 -15.49 5.49
N GLY A 99 2.83 -15.99 5.69
CA GLY A 99 3.25 -16.57 6.97
C GLY A 99 3.16 -15.58 8.14
N GLU A 100 3.58 -14.32 7.94
CA GLU A 100 3.42 -13.25 8.94
C GLU A 100 1.93 -13.05 9.28
N LEU A 101 1.07 -12.93 8.26
CA LEU A 101 -0.35 -12.62 8.44
C LEU A 101 -1.14 -13.77 9.05
N GLU A 102 -0.88 -15.00 8.61
CA GLU A 102 -1.49 -16.21 9.16
C GLU A 102 -1.11 -16.40 10.62
N TYR A 103 0.16 -16.15 10.98
CA TYR A 103 0.61 -16.26 12.36
C TYR A 103 -0.02 -15.18 13.26
N VAL A 104 -0.10 -13.93 12.81
CA VAL A 104 -0.79 -12.86 13.54
C VAL A 104 -2.27 -13.20 13.74
N ARG A 105 -2.95 -13.67 12.69
CA ARG A 105 -4.34 -14.09 12.76
C ARG A 105 -4.53 -15.24 13.74
N TYR A 106 -3.67 -16.26 13.69
CA TYR A 106 -3.69 -17.36 14.66
C TYR A 106 -3.56 -16.85 16.10
N LEU A 107 -2.60 -15.95 16.38
CA LEU A 107 -2.43 -15.37 17.71
C LEU A 107 -3.69 -14.62 18.15
N PHE A 108 -4.29 -13.81 17.28
CA PHE A 108 -5.53 -13.09 17.58
C PHE A 108 -6.68 -14.04 17.92
N GLU A 109 -6.90 -15.07 17.08
CA GLU A 109 -7.97 -16.06 17.26
C GLU A 109 -7.82 -16.88 18.55
N HIS A 110 -6.60 -16.98 19.09
CA HIS A 110 -6.30 -17.69 20.33
C HIS A 110 -6.10 -16.76 21.54
N GLY A 111 -6.57 -15.51 21.45
CA GLY A 111 -6.59 -14.56 22.58
C GLY A 111 -5.27 -13.84 22.84
N GLY A 112 -4.33 -13.90 21.89
CA GLY A 112 -3.12 -13.10 21.90
C GLY A 112 -3.42 -11.61 21.77
N SER A 113 -2.67 -10.79 22.51
CA SER A 113 -2.78 -9.33 22.46
C SER A 113 -2.06 -8.75 21.23
N VAL A 114 -2.63 -8.99 20.05
CA VAL A 114 -2.16 -8.47 18.76
C VAL A 114 -3.31 -7.83 17.99
N SER A 115 -3.01 -6.93 17.05
CA SER A 115 -4.03 -6.44 16.11
C SER A 115 -4.35 -7.52 15.08
N ASN A 116 -5.64 -7.75 14.81
CA ASN A 116 -6.05 -8.72 13.79
C ASN A 116 -5.71 -8.22 12.38
N VAL A 117 -5.49 -9.16 11.47
CA VAL A 117 -5.35 -8.88 10.03
C VAL A 117 -6.74 -8.72 9.40
N VAL A 118 -6.91 -7.69 8.59
CA VAL A 118 -8.16 -7.43 7.85
C VAL A 118 -8.05 -8.07 6.47
N SER A 119 -8.97 -8.98 6.15
CA SER A 119 -9.07 -9.53 4.80
C SER A 119 -9.67 -8.50 3.85
N SER A 120 -9.27 -8.55 2.58
CA SER A 120 -9.94 -7.80 1.51
C SER A 120 -11.40 -8.24 1.37
N GLN A 121 -12.21 -7.48 0.64
CA GLN A 121 -13.57 -7.86 0.28
C GLN A 121 -13.66 -9.19 -0.47
N LYS A 122 -12.55 -9.66 -1.08
CA LYS A 122 -12.45 -10.98 -1.73
C LYS A 122 -12.06 -12.10 -0.77
N GLY A 123 -11.79 -11.79 0.49
CA GLY A 123 -11.35 -12.75 1.51
C GLY A 123 -9.85 -13.03 1.52
N ASN A 124 -9.05 -12.26 0.77
CA ASN A 124 -7.59 -12.44 0.76
C ASN A 124 -6.94 -11.72 1.95
N LEU A 125 -5.95 -12.34 2.60
CA LEU A 125 -5.13 -11.68 3.63
C LEU A 125 -4.13 -10.69 3.02
N LEU A 126 -3.69 -10.97 1.80
CA LEU A 126 -2.70 -10.17 1.07
C LEU A 126 -3.21 -9.89 -0.34
N GLU A 127 -3.21 -8.62 -0.72
CA GLU A 127 -3.44 -8.21 -2.11
C GLU A 127 -2.11 -7.85 -2.79
N GLU A 128 -1.94 -8.34 -4.01
CA GLU A 128 -0.76 -8.14 -4.87
C GLU A 128 -1.15 -7.23 -6.04
N ILE A 129 -0.57 -6.03 -6.10
CA ILE A 129 -0.89 -5.04 -7.14
C ILE A 129 0.33 -4.85 -8.04
N ASN A 130 0.16 -5.16 -9.32
CA ASN A 130 1.14 -4.86 -10.35
C ASN A 130 0.88 -3.47 -10.95
N HIS A 131 1.88 -2.59 -10.88
CA HIS A 131 1.84 -1.29 -11.53
C HIS A 131 3.22 -0.98 -12.11
N ASN A 132 3.31 -0.77 -13.43
CA ASN A 132 4.57 -0.44 -14.12
C ASN A 132 5.73 -1.40 -13.82
N ASN A 133 5.45 -2.71 -13.82
CA ASN A 133 6.39 -3.79 -13.46
C ASN A 133 6.90 -3.75 -12.00
N LEU A 134 6.26 -2.98 -11.12
CA LEU A 134 6.45 -3.03 -9.68
C LEU A 134 5.30 -3.80 -9.05
N LEU A 135 5.65 -4.78 -8.22
CA LEU A 135 4.73 -5.53 -7.40
C LEU A 135 4.63 -4.87 -6.02
N PHE A 136 3.41 -4.51 -5.62
CA PHE A 136 3.11 -4.00 -4.29
C PHE A 136 2.32 -5.04 -3.50
N CYS A 137 2.78 -5.34 -2.29
CA CYS A 137 2.12 -6.26 -1.36
C CYS A 137 1.43 -5.46 -0.26
N LEU A 138 0.14 -5.71 -0.08
CA LEU A 138 -0.74 -4.87 0.74
C LEU A 138 -1.44 -5.67 1.85
N PRO A 139 -0.86 -5.71 3.06
CA PRO A 139 -1.60 -6.14 4.25
C PRO A 139 -2.27 -4.98 4.99
N VAL A 140 -3.43 -5.25 5.60
CA VAL A 140 -4.24 -4.32 6.42
C VAL A 140 -4.47 -4.91 7.82
#